data_AF-A0A1M6UNY6-F1
#
_entry.id   AF-A0A1M6UNY6-F1
#
_cell.length_a   1.000
_cell.length_b   1.000
_cell.length_c   1.000
_cell.angle_alpha   90.00
_cell.angle_beta   90.00
_cell.angle_gamma   90.00
#
_symmetry.space_group_name_H-M   'P 1'
#
loop_
_entity.id
_entity.type
_entity.pdbx_description
1 polymer ?
#
loop_
_entity_poly.entity_id
_entity_poly.type
_entity_poly.pdbx_seq_one_letter_code
_entity_poly.pdbx_strand_id
1 'polypeptide(L)'
;MHAYTTTPAQRLAELRRDLATKIRQHPAWVREKHLTHAAADQRLAATRDALADLEQLHAPTQTPVPSAVPDTSMVKSKSSSQ
;
A
#
# COMPACT_ATOMS: atom_id res chain seq x y z
N MET A 1 -1.85 1.84 33.74
CA MET A 1 -2.28 2.53 32.51
C MET A 1 -1.76 1.72 31.33
N HIS A 2 -2.64 1.04 30.57
CA HIS A 2 -2.19 0.24 29.42
C HIS A 2 -1.84 1.18 28.27
N ALA A 3 -0.55 1.45 28.10
CA ALA A 3 -0.04 2.05 26.89
C ALA A 3 -0.15 1.00 25.78
N TYR A 4 -1.27 1.02 25.05
CA TYR A 4 -1.36 0.33 23.77
C TYR A 4 -0.51 1.12 22.77
N THR A 5 0.81 0.98 22.87
CA THR A 5 1.72 1.38 21.79
C THR A 5 1.59 0.36 20.66
N THR A 6 0.44 0.36 20.00
CA THR A 6 0.24 -0.37 18.75
C THR A 6 1.13 0.30 17.72
N THR A 7 2.19 -0.40 17.31
CA THR A 7 3.11 0.12 16.29
C THR A 7 2.34 0.35 14.98
N PRO A 8 2.78 1.30 14.13
CA PRO A 8 2.13 1.56 12.85
C PRO A 8 2.01 0.31 11.98
N ALA A 9 2.99 -0.60 12.02
CA ALA A 9 2.93 -1.90 11.36
C ALA A 9 1.80 -2.81 11.90
N GLN A 10 1.54 -2.81 13.21
CA GLN A 10 0.43 -3.57 13.80
C GLN A 10 -0.93 -2.94 13.43
N ARG A 11 -1.06 -1.62 13.52
CA ARG A 11 -2.24 -0.87 13.05
C ARG A 11 -2.60 -1.23 11.61
N LEU A 12 -1.59 -1.30 10.74
CA LEU A 12 -1.73 -1.63 9.33
C LEU A 12 -2.20 -3.09 9.14
N ALA A 13 -1.62 -4.03 9.88
CA ALA A 13 -2.05 -5.43 9.85
C ALA A 13 -3.50 -5.62 10.36
N GLU A 14 -3.89 -4.89 11.40
CA GLU A 14 -5.25 -4.90 11.95
C GLU A 14 -6.26 -4.35 10.94
N LEU A 15 -5.97 -3.19 10.33
CA LEU A 15 -6.83 -2.59 9.30
C LEU A 15 -6.98 -3.48 8.07
N ARG A 16 -5.90 -4.14 7.62
CA ARG A 16 -5.98 -5.11 6.51
C ARG A 16 -6.92 -6.28 6.84
N ARG A 17 -6.83 -6.85 8.05
CA ARG A 17 -7.71 -7.95 8.48
C ARG A 17 -9.15 -7.51 8.63
N ASP A 18 -9.38 -6.34 9.23
CA ASP A 18 -10.71 -5.77 9.43
C ASP A 18 -11.39 -5.49 8.08
N LEU A 19 -10.67 -4.86 7.15
CA LEU A 19 -11.15 -4.62 5.78
C LEU A 19 -11.48 -5.93 5.06
N ALA A 20 -10.59 -6.92 5.11
CA ALA A 20 -10.83 -8.22 4.50
C ALA A 20 -12.06 -8.94 5.08
N THR A 21 -12.28 -8.81 6.39
CA THR A 21 -13.44 -9.38 7.08
C THR A 21 -14.73 -8.68 6.66
N LYS A 22 -14.75 -7.34 6.66
CA LYS A 22 -15.91 -6.55 6.22
C LYS A 22 -16.27 -6.79 4.76
N ILE A 23 -15.29 -6.98 3.88
CA ILE A 23 -15.52 -7.31 2.47
C ILE A 23 -16.11 -8.72 2.35
N ARG A 24 -15.51 -9.73 3.02
CA ARG A 24 -16.01 -11.11 2.98
C ARG A 24 -17.43 -11.23 3.53
N GLN A 25 -17.73 -10.49 4.59
CA GLN A 25 -19.01 -10.51 5.27
C GLN A 25 -19.89 -9.31 4.91
N HIS A 26 -19.66 -8.67 3.76
CA HIS A 26 -20.33 -7.41 3.39
C HIS A 26 -21.85 -7.41 3.62
N PRO A 27 -22.63 -8.40 3.11
CA PRO A 27 -24.08 -8.39 3.31
C PRO A 27 -24.50 -8.57 4.79
N ALA A 28 -23.73 -9.32 5.57
CA ALA A 28 -23.99 -9.50 7.00
C ALA A 28 -23.62 -8.24 7.80
N TRP A 29 -22.49 -7.63 7.48
CA TRP A 29 -22.01 -6.41 8.11
C TRP A 29 -22.93 -5.20 7.82
N VAL A 30 -23.42 -5.07 6.58
CA VAL A 30 -24.41 -4.06 6.18
C VAL A 30 -25.68 -4.19 7.04
N ARG A 31 -26.19 -5.43 7.21
CA ARG A 31 -27.37 -5.71 8.03
C ARG A 31 -27.12 -5.44 9.52
N GLU A 32 -26.00 -5.93 10.06
CA GLU A 32 -25.64 -5.75 11.48
C GLU A 32 -25.49 -4.27 11.86
N LYS A 33 -24.88 -3.48 10.97
CA LYS A 33 -24.67 -2.05 11.21
C LYS A 33 -25.84 -1.18 10.76
N HIS A 34 -26.95 -1.78 10.31
CA HIS A 34 -28.11 -1.06 9.76
C HIS A 34 -27.72 -0.01 8.71
N LEU A 35 -26.74 -0.34 7.86
CA LEU A 35 -26.23 0.57 6.83
C LEU A 35 -26.98 0.34 5.51
N THR A 36 -26.98 1.36 4.66
CA THR A 36 -27.22 1.17 3.23
C THR A 36 -25.95 0.62 2.57
N HIS A 37 -26.09 -0.04 1.42
CA HIS A 37 -24.92 -0.50 0.65
C HIS A 37 -23.97 0.67 0.34
N ALA A 38 -24.51 1.83 -0.08
CA ALA A 38 -23.71 3.02 -0.33
C ALA A 38 -22.91 3.49 0.91
N ALA A 39 -23.51 3.48 2.10
CA ALA A 39 -22.82 3.86 3.33
C ALA A 39 -21.75 2.83 3.74
N ALA A 40 -21.99 1.55 3.46
CA ALA A 40 -21.02 0.49 3.68
C ALA A 40 -19.82 0.62 2.74
N ASP A 41 -20.06 0.88 1.45
CA ASP A 41 -19.02 1.18 0.47
C ASP A 41 -18.19 2.42 0.83
N GLN A 42 -18.83 3.50 1.29
CA GLN A 42 -18.12 4.69 1.77
C GLN A 42 -17.21 4.38 2.97
N ARG A 43 -17.67 3.55 3.91
CA ARG A 43 -16.85 3.11 5.04
C ARG A 43 -15.68 2.24 4.59
N LEU A 44 -15.87 1.34 3.63
CA LEU A 44 -14.79 0.56 3.04
C LEU A 44 -13.78 1.47 2.33
N ALA A 45 -14.24 2.49 1.61
CA ALA A 45 -13.37 3.48 0.96
C ALA A 45 -12.52 4.24 1.99
N ALA A 46 -13.14 4.77 3.05
CA ALA A 46 -12.42 5.46 4.11
C ALA A 46 -11.37 4.57 4.80
N THR A 47 -11.67 3.28 5.01
CA THR A 47 -10.70 2.32 5.55
C THR A 47 -9.55 2.05 4.58
N ARG A 48 -9.79 2.04 3.25
CA ARG A 48 -8.74 1.91 2.23
C ARG A 48 -7.84 3.14 2.18
N ASP A 49 -8.39 4.35 2.25
CA ASP A 49 -7.61 5.59 2.33
C ASP A 49 -6.72 5.61 3.57
N ALA A 50 -7.27 5.26 4.74
CA ALA A 50 -6.48 5.15 5.97
C ALA A 50 -5.38 4.08 5.89
N LEU A 51 -5.62 3.01 5.14
CA LEU A 51 -4.60 1.99 4.87
C LEU A 51 -3.47 2.57 4.01
N ALA A 52 -3.82 3.26 2.93
CA ALA A 52 -2.88 3.85 1.99
C ALA A 52 -2.00 4.91 2.67
N ASP A 53 -2.57 5.75 3.53
CA ASP A 53 -1.84 6.76 4.30
C ASP A 53 -0.80 6.11 5.24
N LEU A 54 -1.21 5.07 5.97
CA LEU A 54 -0.30 4.30 6.83
C LEU A 54 0.76 3.53 6.03
N GLU A 55 0.41 3.00 4.86
CA GLU A 55 1.36 2.35 3.95
C GLU A 55 2.38 3.35 3.40
N GLN A 56 1.99 4.59 3.11
CA GLN A 56 2.91 5.66 2.68
C GLN A 56 3.82 6.11 3.82
N LEU A 57 3.29 6.29 5.03
CA LEU A 57 4.08 6.67 6.21
C LEU A 57 5.07 5.57 6.61
N HIS A 58 4.72 4.31 6.36
CA HIS A 58 5.56 3.15 6.68
C HIS A 58 6.32 2.60 5.48
N ALA A 59 6.15 3.19 4.29
CA ALA A 59 6.95 2.86 3.13
C ALA A 59 8.40 3.18 3.52
N PRO A 60 9.32 2.19 3.55
CA PRO A 60 10.72 2.53 3.66
C PRO A 60 10.99 3.46 2.49
N THR A 61 11.41 4.70 2.77
CA THR A 61 11.80 5.69 1.77
C THR A 61 12.45 4.93 0.65
N GLN A 62 11.73 4.76 -0.47
CA GLN A 62 12.28 4.07 -1.61
C GLN A 62 13.40 4.99 -2.03
N THR A 63 14.61 4.64 -1.60
CA THR A 63 15.84 5.19 -2.15
C THR A 63 15.62 5.00 -3.64
N PRO A 64 15.55 6.07 -4.45
CA PRO A 64 15.34 5.90 -5.86
C PRO A 64 16.42 4.94 -6.31
N VAL A 65 16.03 3.73 -6.72
CA VAL A 65 16.97 2.78 -7.30
C VAL A 65 17.58 3.57 -8.45
N PRO A 66 18.88 3.91 -8.42
CA PRO A 66 19.46 4.69 -9.50
C PRO A 66 19.18 3.90 -10.76
N SER A 67 18.37 4.48 -11.65
CA SER A 67 18.21 3.96 -13.01
C SER A 67 19.63 3.75 -13.49
N ALA A 68 20.01 2.49 -13.66
CA ALA A 68 21.27 2.14 -14.26
C ALA A 68 21.22 2.76 -15.66
N VAL A 69 21.86 3.92 -15.80
CA VAL A 69 22.26 4.43 -17.10
C VAL A 69 22.99 3.26 -17.76
N PRO A 70 22.57 2.79 -18.95
CA PRO A 70 23.38 1.83 -19.66
C PRO A 70 24.66 2.55 -20.07
N ASP A 71 25.71 2.37 -19.26
CA ASP A 71 27.08 2.58 -19.68
C ASP A 71 27.38 1.51 -20.73
N THR A 72 27.18 1.87 -22.00
CA THR A 72 27.79 1.16 -23.11
C THR A 72 29.03 1.92 -23.56
N SER A 73 29.96 2.15 -22.62
CA SER A 73 31.37 2.31 -22.99
C SER A 73 31.93 0.95 -23.40
N MET A 74 31.66 0.51 -24.64
CA MET A 74 32.38 -0.62 -25.24
C MET A 74 33.17 -0.15 -26.48
N VAL A 75 34.35 0.36 -26.17
CA VAL A 75 35.64 0.14 -26.84
C VAL A 75 35.67 -0.22 -28.34
N LYS A 76 36.09 0.77 -29.15
CA LYS A 76 37.19 0.73 -30.13
C LYS A 76 37.50 -0.60 -30.85
N SER A 77 37.27 -0.63 -32.17
CA SER A 77 38.03 -1.34 -33.22
C SER A 77 37.52 -0.81 -34.58
N LYS A 78 38.25 -0.53 -35.66
CA LYS A 78 39.66 -0.62 -36.08
C LYS A 78 39.69 -0.19 -37.57
N SER A 79 40.65 0.65 -37.99
CA SER A 79 41.15 0.81 -39.39
C SER A 79 40.15 1.27 -40.46
N SER A 80 40.51 1.85 -41.61
CA SER A 80 41.75 2.27 -42.25
C SER A 80 41.34 3.20 -43.40
N SER A 81 42.27 4.04 -43.86
CA SER A 81 42.20 4.80 -45.12
C SER A 81 41.65 4.00 -46.30
N GLN A 82 40.90 4.69 -47.16
CA GLN A 82 41.28 4.84 -48.56
C GLN A 82 40.75 6.16 -49.11
#